data_AF-A0A087G3V7-F1
#
_entry.id   AF-A0A087G3V7-F1
#
_cell.length_a   1.000
_cell.length_b   1.000
_cell.length_c   1.000
_cell.angle_alpha   90.00
_cell.angle_beta   90.00
_cell.angle_gamma   90.00
#
_symmetry.space_group_name_H-M   'P 1'
#
loop_
_entity.id
_entity.type
_entity.pdbx_description
1 polymer ?
#
loop_
_entity_poly.entity_id
_entity_poly.type
_entity_poly.pdbx_seq_one_letter_code
_entity_poly.pdbx_strand_id
1 'polypeptide(L)'
;QKAPKILSFSSRGPNIIVADILKPDITAPGLEILAANSLKASPFYDTTHVKYSVESGTSMSCPHVAGIAAYIKTFHPKWSPSMIKSAIMTT
;
A
#
# COMPACT_ATOMS: atom_id res chain seq x y z
N GLN A 1 -4.79 -20.65 6.15
CA GLN A 1 -5.03 -19.91 4.89
C GLN A 1 -3.66 -19.52 4.33
N LYS A 2 -3.39 -19.71 3.03
CA LYS A 2 -2.06 -19.44 2.42
C LYS A 2 -1.96 -17.97 1.99
N ALA A 3 -0.86 -17.31 2.35
CA ALA A 3 -0.53 -15.95 1.92
C ALA A 3 0.28 -15.96 0.61
N PRO A 4 0.25 -14.88 -0.21
CA PRO A 4 -0.63 -13.70 -0.08
C PRO A 4 -2.05 -13.98 -0.59
N LYS A 5 -3.06 -13.35 0.04
CA LYS A 5 -4.46 -13.37 -0.42
C LYS A 5 -5.03 -11.96 -0.36
N ILE A 6 -5.80 -11.58 -1.37
CA ILE A 6 -6.49 -10.29 -1.33
C ILE A 6 -7.59 -10.30 -0.27
N LEU A 7 -7.61 -9.25 0.54
CA LEU A 7 -8.57 -9.05 1.64
C LEU A 7 -9.96 -8.69 1.11
N SER A 8 -10.99 -9.04 1.87
CA SER A 8 -12.40 -8.83 1.48
C SER A 8 -12.75 -7.35 1.29
N PHE A 9 -12.17 -6.47 2.09
CA PHE A 9 -12.40 -5.02 2.01
C PHE A 9 -11.58 -4.32 0.92
N SER A 10 -10.65 -5.01 0.26
CA SER A 10 -9.84 -4.39 -0.79
C SER A 10 -10.72 -4.09 -2.00
N SER A 11 -10.79 -2.81 -2.38
CA SER A 11 -11.59 -2.34 -3.51
C SER A 11 -11.18 -3.03 -4.81
N ARG A 12 -12.16 -3.24 -5.69
CA ARG A 12 -12.01 -3.98 -6.95
C ARG A 12 -12.27 -3.09 -8.13
N GLY A 13 -11.58 -3.39 -9.24
CA GLY A 13 -11.97 -2.89 -10.55
C GLY A 13 -13.25 -3.56 -11.08
N PRO A 14 -13.67 -3.25 -12.31
CA PRO A 14 -12.93 -2.46 -13.31
C PRO A 14 -12.89 -0.96 -12.99
N ASN A 15 -12.05 -0.22 -13.73
CA ASN A 15 -12.00 1.23 -13.63
C ASN A 15 -13.29 1.83 -14.22
N ILE A 16 -14.10 2.49 -13.37
CA ILE A 16 -15.40 3.05 -13.77
C ILE A 16 -15.29 4.31 -14.64
N ILE A 17 -14.12 4.95 -14.71
CA ILE A 17 -13.89 6.17 -15.48
C ILE A 17 -13.37 5.84 -16.88
N VAL A 18 -12.39 4.93 -16.96
CA VAL A 18 -11.79 4.47 -18.23
C VAL A 18 -11.65 2.96 -18.18
N ALA A 19 -12.65 2.26 -18.72
CA ALA A 19 -12.77 0.80 -18.61
C ALA A 19 -11.57 0.05 -19.22
N ASP A 20 -10.94 0.60 -20.25
CA ASP A 20 -9.77 0.01 -20.93
C ASP A 20 -8.48 0.06 -20.10
N ILE A 21 -8.46 0.82 -18.99
CA ILE A 21 -7.31 0.89 -18.08
C ILE A 21 -7.63 0.08 -16.82
N LEU A 22 -7.06 -1.12 -16.73
CA LEU A 22 -7.26 -2.04 -15.61
C LEU A 22 -6.81 -1.45 -14.26
N LYS A 23 -7.59 -1.70 -13.22
CA LYS A 23 -7.30 -1.34 -11.82
C LYS A 23 -7.74 -2.45 -10.85
N PRO A 24 -7.10 -2.58 -9.67
CA PRO A 24 -5.91 -1.86 -9.20
C PRO A 24 -4.64 -2.27 -9.97
N ASP A 25 -3.57 -1.46 -9.87
CA ASP A 25 -2.31 -1.72 -10.58
C ASP A 25 -1.46 -2.82 -9.93
N ILE A 26 -1.40 -2.86 -8.60
CA ILE A 26 -0.59 -3.83 -7.84
C ILE A 26 -1.16 -4.06 -6.44
N THR A 27 -0.76 -5.16 -5.80
CA THR A 27 -1.08 -5.50 -4.40
C THR A 27 0.17 -5.43 -3.52
N ALA A 28 0.00 -5.09 -2.24
CA ALA A 28 1.06 -5.07 -1.24
C ALA A 28 0.52 -5.42 0.15
N PRO A 29 1.38 -5.79 1.13
CA PRO A 29 0.95 -6.12 2.48
C PRO A 29 0.17 -4.99 3.15
N GLY A 30 -1.03 -5.29 3.64
CA GLY A 30 -1.90 -4.31 4.29
C GLY A 30 -2.86 -4.92 5.32
N LEU A 31 -2.62 -6.17 5.73
CA LEU A 31 -3.30 -6.80 6.86
C LEU A 31 -2.33 -6.84 8.03
N GLU A 32 -2.78 -6.44 9.20
CA GLU A 32 -2.03 -6.55 10.47
C GLU A 32 -0.61 -5.97 10.38
N ILE A 33 -0.51 -4.76 9.85
CA ILE A 33 0.77 -4.05 9.72
C ILE A 33 1.05 -3.27 11.01
N LEU A 34 2.17 -3.58 11.65
CA LEU A 34 2.69 -2.83 12.79
C LEU A 34 3.40 -1.56 12.30
N ALA A 35 2.93 -0.39 12.72
CA ALA A 35 3.53 0.89 12.37
C ALA A 35 3.55 1.86 13.57
N ALA A 36 4.36 2.90 13.49
CA ALA A 36 4.41 3.93 14.52
C ALA A 36 3.08 4.66 14.63
N ASN A 37 2.63 4.90 15.87
CA ASN A 37 1.39 5.60 16.18
C ASN A 37 1.68 6.84 17.04
N SER A 38 0.84 7.86 16.90
CA SER A 38 0.95 9.08 17.69
C SER A 38 0.45 8.85 19.12
N LEU A 39 1.23 9.26 20.12
CA LEU A 39 0.80 9.24 21.53
C LEU A 39 -0.22 10.34 21.87
N LYS A 40 -0.56 11.21 20.92
CA LYS A 40 -1.56 12.28 21.08
C LYS A 40 -2.86 12.00 20.34
N ALA A 41 -2.85 11.01 19.45
CA ALA A 41 -4.04 10.57 18.74
C ALA A 41 -4.42 9.20 19.30
N SER A 42 -5.66 9.03 19.74
CA SER A 42 -6.18 7.71 20.04
C SER A 42 -6.10 6.87 18.75
N PRO A 43 -5.52 5.66 18.77
CA PRO A 43 -5.71 4.73 17.66
C PRO A 43 -7.21 4.59 17.36
N PHE A 44 -7.59 4.42 16.09
CA PHE A 44 -9.00 4.40 15.64
C PHE A 44 -9.90 3.42 16.43
N TYR A 45 -9.31 2.40 17.07
CA TYR A 45 -10.01 1.32 17.75
C TYR A 45 -9.59 1.11 19.20
N ASP A 46 -8.66 1.90 19.73
CA ASP A 46 -8.15 1.72 21.10
C ASP A 46 -7.86 3.07 21.75
N THR A 47 -8.25 3.21 23.02
CA THR A 47 -7.97 4.37 23.88
C THR A 47 -6.56 4.36 24.45
N THR A 48 -5.79 3.29 24.23
CA THR A 48 -4.41 3.22 24.69
C THR A 48 -3.47 4.05 23.82
N HIS A 49 -2.68 4.89 24.46
CA HIS A 49 -1.63 5.67 23.81
C HIS A 49 -0.37 4.82 23.66
N VAL A 50 -0.34 4.02 22.59
CA VAL A 50 0.80 3.16 22.25
C VAL A 50 1.69 3.80 21.19
N LYS A 51 3.00 3.57 21.29
CA LYS A 51 4.00 4.07 20.31
C LYS A 51 3.88 3.39 18.95
N TYR A 52 3.28 2.21 18.91
CA TYR A 52 3.05 1.43 17.70
C TYR A 52 1.66 0.80 17.76
N SER A 53 0.95 0.81 16.64
CA SER A 53 -0.35 0.15 16.47
C SER A 53 -0.27 -0.88 15.35
N VAL A 54 -1.11 -1.92 15.45
CA VAL A 54 -1.30 -2.90 14.38
C VAL A 54 -2.60 -2.54 13.67
N GLU A 55 -2.51 -2.20 12.39
CA GLU A 55 -3.64 -1.73 11.59
C GLU A 55 -3.73 -2.45 10.25
N SER A 56 -4.94 -2.45 9.68
CA SER A 56 -5.24 -3.10 8.41
C SER A 56 -5.96 -2.15 7.47
N GLY A 57 -5.57 -2.14 6.20
CA GLY A 57 -6.16 -1.27 5.19
C GLY A 57 -5.31 -1.16 3.94
N THR A 58 -5.91 -0.71 2.84
CA THR A 58 -5.14 -0.31 1.65
C THR A 58 -4.26 0.92 1.95
N SER A 59 -4.62 1.71 2.95
CA SER A 59 -3.79 2.76 3.57
C SER A 59 -2.46 2.23 4.12
N MET A 60 -2.40 0.95 4.52
CA MET A 60 -1.18 0.29 4.98
C MET A 60 -0.43 -0.40 3.83
N SER A 61 -1.12 -0.85 2.78
CA SER A 61 -0.49 -1.34 1.54
C SER A 61 0.22 -0.24 0.74
N CYS A 62 -0.40 0.95 0.64
CA CYS A 62 0.12 2.08 -0.13
C CYS A 62 1.57 2.49 0.22
N PRO A 63 1.93 2.72 1.51
CA PRO A 63 3.28 3.15 1.87
C PRO A 63 4.37 2.11 1.55
N HIS A 64 4.05 0.80 1.52
CA HIS A 64 4.99 -0.22 1.07
C HIS A 64 5.39 -0.01 -0.40
N VAL A 65 4.40 0.19 -1.28
CA VAL A 65 4.66 0.44 -2.72
C VAL A 65 5.36 1.78 -2.94
N ALA A 66 4.98 2.81 -2.17
CA ALA A 66 5.66 4.11 -2.22
C ALA A 66 7.14 4.00 -1.81
N GLY A 67 7.46 3.23 -0.78
CA GLY A 67 8.83 2.93 -0.36
C GLY A 67 9.63 2.20 -1.44
N ILE A 68 9.02 1.18 -2.08
CA ILE A 68 9.64 0.47 -3.22
C ILE A 68 9.90 1.43 -4.38
N ALA A 69 8.94 2.27 -4.74
CA ALA A 69 9.09 3.26 -5.81
C ALA A 69 10.21 4.26 -5.51
N ALA A 70 10.29 4.75 -4.27
CA ALA A 70 11.37 5.62 -3.82
C ALA A 70 12.73 4.92 -3.86
N TYR A 71 12.79 3.65 -3.43
CA TYR A 71 13.99 2.83 -3.50
C TYR A 71 14.48 2.63 -4.94
N ILE A 72 13.59 2.28 -5.87
CA ILE A 72 13.94 2.18 -7.31
C ILE A 72 14.47 3.51 -7.84
N LYS A 73 13.88 4.64 -7.41
CA LYS A 73 14.31 5.99 -7.82
C LYS A 73 15.74 6.32 -7.38
N THR A 74 16.26 5.75 -6.29
CA THR A 74 17.64 6.01 -5.86
C THR A 74 18.67 5.42 -6.83
N PHE A 75 18.38 4.24 -7.41
CA PHE A 75 19.22 3.59 -8.42
C PHE A 75 18.94 4.11 -9.83
N HIS A 76 17.74 4.62 -10.08
CA HIS A 76 17.35 5.18 -11.38
C HIS A 76 16.82 6.62 -11.25
N PRO A 77 17.66 7.62 -10.89
CA PRO A 77 17.18 8.99 -10.60
C PRO A 77 16.50 9.68 -11.79
N LYS A 78 16.84 9.29 -13.02
CA LYS A 78 16.24 9.85 -14.25
C LYS A 78 14.95 9.16 -14.67
N TRP A 79 14.54 8.06 -14.03
CA TRP A 79 13.32 7.37 -14.44
C TRP A 79 12.06 8.19 -14.15
N SER A 80 11.15 8.24 -15.10
CA SER A 80 9.82 8.84 -14.94
C SER A 80 8.95 7.99 -14.01
N PRO A 81 7.88 8.57 -13.42
CA PRO A 81 6.93 7.82 -12.61
C PRO A 81 6.35 6.60 -13.34
N SER A 82 6.06 6.71 -14.63
CA SER A 82 5.55 5.60 -15.44
C SER A 82 6.55 4.47 -15.62
N MET A 83 7.85 4.77 -15.76
CA MET A 83 8.88 3.72 -15.84
C MET A 83 9.04 2.98 -14.51
N ILE A 84 8.98 3.70 -13.37
CA ILE A 84 9.03 3.06 -12.04
C ILE A 84 7.79 2.21 -11.80
N LYS A 85 6.59 2.72 -12.12
CA LYS A 85 5.35 1.94 -12.06
C LYS A 85 5.43 0.69 -12.94
N SER A 86 5.93 0.83 -14.16
CA SER A 86 6.09 -0.31 -15.08
C SER A 86 7.01 -1.36 -14.50
N ALA A 87 8.19 -0.97 -13.99
CA ALA A 87 9.15 -1.89 -13.41
C ALA A 87 8.56 -2.68 -12.23
N ILE A 88 7.76 -2.03 -11.39
CA ILE A 88 7.09 -2.67 -10.25
C ILE A 88 5.98 -3.65 -10.69
N MET A 89 5.24 -3.34 -11.76
CA MET A 89 4.11 -4.16 -12.20
C MET A 89 4.51 -5.40 -13.02
N THR A 90 5.66 -5.37 -13.69
CA THR A 90 6.08 -6.42 -14.63
C THR A 90 7.07 -7.43 -14.03
N THR A 91 7.24 -7.42 -12.71
CA THR A 91 8.13 -8.31 -11.95
C THR A 91 7.38 -8.96 -10.80
#